data_AF-A0A1I5AD36-F1
#
_entry.id   AF-A0A1I5AD36-F1
#
_cell.length_a   1.000
_cell.length_b   1.000
_cell.length_c   1.000
_cell.angle_alpha   90.00
_cell.angle_beta   90.00
_cell.angle_gamma   90.00
#
_symmetry.space_group_name_H-M   'P 1'
#
loop_
_entity.id
_entity.type
_entity.pdbx_description
1 polymer ?
#
loop_
_entity_poly.entity_id
_entity_poly.type
_entity_poly.pdbx_seq_one_letter_code
_entity_poly.pdbx_strand_id
1 'polypeptide(L)'
;MKKALMYFALGTAVSFLINYFFISSENVGLDLYYAIAFGLAWGLAYYLDTPNFSLPGKLGLSFAAMGVLVLIGTLIFNVQLAVPSILKFSTVFVAYYLIASFRANKSLRR
;
A
#
# COMPACT_ATOMS: atom_id res chain seq x y z
N MET A 1 -10.60 10.54 -5.59
CA MET A 1 -9.89 11.11 -4.42
C MET A 1 -10.48 10.67 -3.08
N LYS A 2 -11.72 11.04 -2.71
CA LYS A 2 -12.28 10.71 -1.38
C LYS A 2 -12.25 9.22 -1.02
N LYS A 3 -12.59 8.34 -1.97
CA LYS A 3 -12.53 6.88 -1.78
C LYS A 3 -11.11 6.33 -1.62
N ALA A 4 -10.11 6.91 -2.30
CA ALA A 4 -8.70 6.51 -2.13
C ALA A 4 -8.22 6.77 -0.70
N LEU A 5 -8.59 7.93 -0.16
CA LEU A 5 -8.26 8.32 1.21
C LEU A 5 -9.00 7.45 2.24
N MET A 6 -10.23 7.04 1.92
CA MET A 6 -10.97 6.05 2.72
C MET A 6 -10.29 4.69 2.72
N TYR A 7 -9.85 4.17 1.56
CA TYR A 7 -9.12 2.90 1.49
C TYR A 7 -7.76 2.98 2.18
N PHE A 8 -7.08 4.12 2.09
CA PHE A 8 -5.87 4.39 2.86
C PHE A 8 -6.15 4.30 4.37
N ALA A 9 -7.11 5.08 4.87
CA ALA A 9 -7.44 5.12 6.28
C ALA A 9 -7.90 3.75 6.81
N LEU A 10 -8.77 3.05 6.07
CA LEU A 10 -9.21 1.70 6.43
C LEU A 10 -8.07 0.69 6.41
N GLY A 11 -7.24 0.70 5.37
CA GLY A 11 -6.10 -0.20 5.26
C GLY A 11 -5.09 0.01 6.39
N THR A 12 -4.79 1.27 6.73
CA THR A 12 -3.93 1.61 7.85
C THR A 12 -4.55 1.24 9.19
N ALA A 13 -5.81 1.59 9.44
CA ALA A 13 -6.48 1.28 10.70
C ALA A 13 -6.57 -0.24 10.93
N VAL A 14 -7.05 -1.00 9.94
CA VAL A 14 -7.17 -2.45 10.04
C VAL A 14 -5.81 -3.11 10.22
N SER A 15 -4.81 -2.71 9.43
CA SER A 15 -3.46 -3.25 9.56
C SER A 15 -2.87 -2.93 10.94
N PHE A 16 -3.00 -1.69 11.41
CA PHE A 16 -2.50 -1.29 12.73
C PHE A 16 -3.17 -2.08 13.85
N LEU A 17 -4.50 -2.20 13.84
CA LEU A 17 -5.24 -2.96 14.85
C LEU A 17 -4.82 -4.44 14.87
N ILE A 18 -4.62 -5.05 13.69
CA ILE A 18 -4.14 -6.43 13.60
C ILE A 18 -2.74 -6.57 14.21
N ASN A 19 -1.79 -5.69 13.85
CA ASN A 19 -0.43 -5.78 14.39
C ASN A 19 -0.41 -5.49 15.90
N TYR A 20 -1.17 -4.49 16.35
CA TYR A 20 -1.23 -4.07 17.75
C TYR A 20 -1.82 -5.13 18.67
N PHE A 21 -2.94 -5.77 18.28
CA PHE A 21 -3.61 -6.74 19.15
C PHE A 21 -3.07 -8.18 19.03
N PHE A 22 -2.55 -8.58 17.86
CA PHE A 22 -2.23 -9.99 17.59
C PHE A 22 -0.75 -10.29 17.42
N ILE A 23 0.08 -9.31 17.06
CA ILE A 23 1.48 -9.55 16.67
C ILE A 23 2.47 -9.07 17.75
N SER A 24 2.00 -8.35 18.78
CA SER A 24 2.79 -7.90 19.95
C SER A 24 4.20 -7.45 19.56
N SER A 25 4.31 -6.39 18.76
CA SER A 25 5.63 -5.85 18.45
C SER A 25 6.15 -5.01 19.61
N GLU A 26 7.44 -5.14 19.92
CA GLU A 26 8.14 -4.30 20.89
C GLU A 26 8.18 -2.81 20.48
N ASN A 27 7.84 -2.48 19.22
CA ASN A 27 7.96 -1.14 18.67
C ASN A 27 6.69 -0.70 17.92
N VAL A 28 5.78 -0.06 18.66
CA VAL A 28 4.53 0.51 18.13
C VAL A 28 4.76 1.48 16.96
N GLY A 29 5.90 2.21 16.96
CA GLY A 29 6.25 3.10 15.86
C GLY A 29 6.50 2.35 14.56
N LEU A 30 7.14 1.19 14.63
CA LEU A 30 7.38 0.33 13.48
C LEU A 30 6.07 -0.29 12.96
N ASP A 31 5.17 -0.69 13.85
CA ASP A 31 3.84 -1.18 13.48
C ASP A 31 3.02 -0.13 12.76
N LEU A 32 3.05 1.11 13.26
CA LEU A 32 2.37 2.24 12.61
C LEU A 32 2.97 2.50 11.22
N TYR A 33 4.29 2.47 11.08
CA TYR A 33 4.97 2.61 9.80
C TYR A 33 4.54 1.51 8.80
N TYR A 34 4.51 0.25 9.23
CA TYR A 34 4.05 -0.85 8.41
C TYR A 34 2.57 -0.76 8.05
N ALA A 35 1.72 -0.31 8.98
CA ALA A 35 0.31 -0.07 8.73
C ALA A 35 0.10 1.08 7.73
N ILE A 36 0.91 2.13 7.79
CA ILE A 36 0.91 3.22 6.81
C ILE A 36 1.33 2.68 5.44
N ALA A 37 2.38 1.87 5.35
CA ALA A 37 2.79 1.25 4.08
C ALA A 37 1.67 0.39 3.46
N PHE A 38 0.98 -0.40 4.30
CA PHE A 38 -0.16 -1.22 3.89
C PHE A 38 -1.35 -0.39 3.40
N GLY A 39 -1.74 0.65 4.15
CA GLY A 39 -2.81 1.54 3.75
C GLY A 39 -2.46 2.36 2.50
N LEU A 40 -1.22 2.85 2.39
CA LEU A 40 -0.74 3.56 1.20
C LEU A 40 -0.89 2.71 -0.05
N ALA A 41 -0.60 1.42 0.04
CA ALA A 41 -0.80 0.50 -1.07
C ALA A 41 -2.26 0.41 -1.51
N TRP A 42 -3.23 0.29 -0.59
CA TRP A 42 -4.66 0.29 -0.92
C TRP A 42 -5.13 1.62 -1.52
N GLY A 43 -4.74 2.73 -0.90
CA GLY A 43 -5.11 4.06 -1.37
C GLY A 43 -4.54 4.37 -2.76
N LEU A 44 -3.25 4.04 -2.97
CA LEU A 44 -2.58 4.26 -4.24
C LEU A 44 -3.07 3.30 -5.33
N ALA A 45 -3.29 2.02 -5.01
CA ALA A 45 -3.83 1.06 -5.96
C ALA A 45 -5.21 1.52 -6.47
N TYR A 46 -6.10 1.93 -5.57
CA TYR A 46 -7.41 2.48 -5.96
C TYR A 46 -7.29 3.78 -6.76
N TYR A 47 -6.38 4.69 -6.39
CA TYR A 47 -6.18 5.94 -7.12
C TYR A 47 -5.68 5.71 -8.55
N LEU A 48 -4.73 4.79 -8.71
CA LEU A 48 -4.13 4.42 -9.98
C LEU A 48 -5.04 3.52 -10.82
N ASP A 49 -6.07 2.90 -10.23
CA ASP A 49 -7.10 2.12 -10.92
C ASP A 49 -8.14 3.01 -11.61
N THR A 50 -7.67 4.02 -12.34
CA THR A 50 -8.48 4.87 -13.21
C THR A 50 -7.94 4.82 -14.65
N PRO A 51 -8.79 5.04 -15.66
CA PRO A 51 -8.38 4.98 -17.07
C PRO A 51 -7.42 6.10 -17.48
N ASN A 52 -7.25 7.14 -16.65
CA ASN A 52 -6.39 8.28 -16.94
C ASN A 52 -4.89 7.95 -16.81
N PHE A 53 -4.53 6.86 -16.14
CA PHE A 53 -3.13 6.47 -15.96
C PHE A 53 -2.74 5.35 -16.92
N SER A 54 -1.70 5.59 -17.71
CA SER A 54 -1.04 4.55 -18.50
C SER A 54 -0.31 3.55 -17.60
N LEU A 55 -0.08 2.34 -18.10
CA LEU A 55 0.62 1.29 -17.34
C LEU A 55 1.99 1.75 -16.81
N PRO A 56 2.87 2.40 -17.60
CA PRO A 56 4.13 2.92 -17.08
C PRO A 56 3.94 3.97 -15.99
N GLY A 57 2.90 4.82 -16.10
CA GLY A 57 2.57 5.81 -15.07
C GLY A 57 2.15 5.17 -13.75
N LYS A 58 1.34 4.10 -13.80
CA LYS A 58 0.94 3.35 -12.59
C LYS A 58 2.15 2.71 -11.91
N LEU A 59 3.01 2.06 -12.68
CA LEU A 59 4.22 1.43 -12.15
C LEU A 59 5.20 2.46 -11.59
N GLY A 60 5.46 3.54 -12.32
CA GLY A 60 6.35 4.61 -11.88
C GLY A 60 5.93 5.24 -10.55
N LEU A 61 4.65 5.59 -10.41
CA LEU A 61 4.12 6.14 -9.15
C LEU A 61 4.19 5.13 -7.98
N SER A 62 3.99 3.84 -8.27
CA SER A 62 4.06 2.79 -7.26
C SER A 62 5.50 2.56 -6.77
N PHE A 63 6.46 2.51 -7.70
CA PHE A 63 7.88 2.42 -7.34
C PHE A 63 8.37 3.68 -6.62
N ALA A 64 7.90 4.86 -7.02
CA ALA A 64 8.21 6.11 -6.31
C ALA A 64 7.69 6.07 -4.87
N ALA A 65 6.44 5.62 -4.64
CA ALA A 65 5.89 5.47 -3.31
C ALA A 65 6.67 4.46 -2.46
N MET A 66 7.07 3.33 -3.03
CA MET A 66 7.93 2.34 -2.37
C MET A 66 9.30 2.93 -2.02
N GLY A 67 9.93 3.67 -2.94
CA GLY A 67 11.21 4.34 -2.69
C GLY A 67 11.11 5.35 -1.55
N VAL A 68 10.05 6.16 -1.53
CA VAL A 68 9.78 7.10 -0.42
C VAL A 68 9.57 6.36 0.90
N LEU A 69 8.82 5.26 0.91
CA LEU A 69 8.64 4.44 2.11
C LEU A 69 9.98 3.92 2.64
N VAL A 70 10.81 3.35 1.77
CA VAL A 70 12.13 2.83 2.16
C VAL A 70 13.04 3.93 2.70
N LEU A 71 13.08 5.08 2.03
CA LEU A 71 13.87 6.22 2.49
C LEU A 71 13.43 6.67 3.88
N ILE A 72 12.13 6.87 4.09
CA ILE A 72 11.58 7.25 5.40
C ILE A 72 11.87 6.19 6.47
N GLY A 73 11.63 4.91 6.16
CA GLY A 73 11.89 3.81 7.10
C GLY A 73 13.37 3.67 7.45
N THR A 74 14.26 3.94 6.50
CA THR A 74 15.72 3.88 6.72
C THR A 74 16.18 5.03 7.62
N LEU A 75 15.62 6.23 7.44
CA LEU A 75 15.94 7.41 8.24
C LEU A 75 15.44 7.30 9.70
N ILE A 76 14.31 6.65 9.93
CA ILE A 76 13.68 6.55 11.26
C ILE A 76 14.12 5.31 12.03
N PHE A 77 14.29 4.16 11.36
CA PHE A 77 14.52 2.87 12.01
C PHE A 77 15.88 2.27 11.62
N ASN A 78 15.94 1.65 10.44
CA ASN A 78 17.13 1.13 9.76
C ASN A 78 16.69 0.52 8.42
N VAL A 79 17.63 0.29 7.50
CA VAL A 79 17.33 -0.30 6.19
C VAL A 79 16.69 -1.70 6.32
N GLN A 80 17.12 -2.51 7.29
CA GLN A 80 16.59 -3.88 7.48
C GLN A 80 15.12 -3.87 7.90
N LEU A 81 14.71 -2.85 8.67
CA LEU A 81 13.33 -2.65 9.08
C LEU A 81 12.51 -1.88 8.04
N ALA A 82 13.18 -1.19 7.11
CA ALA A 82 12.51 -0.51 6.00
C ALA A 82 12.08 -1.50 4.91
N VAL A 83 12.90 -2.50 4.58
CA VAL A 83 12.62 -3.47 3.49
C VAL A 83 11.27 -4.19 3.62
N PRO A 84 10.82 -4.66 4.80
CA PRO A 84 9.51 -5.29 4.94
C PRO A 84 8.33 -4.40 4.52
N SER A 85 8.47 -3.07 4.54
CA SER A 85 7.41 -2.17 4.07
C SER A 85 7.15 -2.32 2.57
N ILE A 86 8.20 -2.58 1.77
CA ILE A 86 8.09 -2.86 0.34
C ILE A 86 7.25 -4.12 0.12
N LEU A 87 7.51 -5.17 0.90
CA LEU A 87 6.79 -6.45 0.80
C LEU A 87 5.32 -6.30 1.19
N LYS A 88 5.03 -5.58 2.27
CA LYS A 88 3.64 -5.27 2.67
C LYS A 88 2.93 -4.45 1.60
N PHE A 89 3.61 -3.44 1.06
CA PHE A 89 3.04 -2.60 0.00
C PHE A 89 2.79 -3.40 -1.28
N SER A 90 3.79 -4.15 -1.77
CA SER A 90 3.71 -4.91 -3.01
C SER A 90 2.63 -5.97 -2.97
N THR A 91 2.50 -6.68 -1.85
CA THR A 91 1.50 -7.73 -1.67
C THR A 91 0.09 -7.18 -1.79
N VAL A 92 -0.18 -6.06 -1.10
CA VAL A 92 -1.48 -5.37 -1.20
C VAL A 92 -1.74 -4.87 -2.61
N PHE A 93 -0.73 -4.24 -3.22
CA PHE A 93 -0.87 -3.71 -4.57
C PHE A 93 -1.19 -4.83 -5.57
N VAL A 94 -0.43 -5.92 -5.56
CA VAL A 94 -0.68 -7.10 -6.39
C VAL A 94 -2.06 -7.71 -6.12
N ALA A 95 -2.43 -7.88 -4.84
CA ALA A 95 -3.73 -8.41 -4.46
C ALA A 95 -4.89 -7.55 -5.00
N TYR A 96 -4.78 -6.22 -4.89
CA TYR A 96 -5.77 -5.30 -5.45
C TYR A 96 -5.94 -5.53 -6.96
N TYR A 97 -4.85 -5.53 -7.72
CA TYR A 97 -4.92 -5.68 -9.18
C TYR A 97 -5.36 -7.09 -9.60
N LEU A 98 -5.02 -8.13 -8.85
CA LEU A 98 -5.55 -9.48 -9.04
C LEU A 98 -7.07 -9.49 -8.88
N ILE A 99 -7.60 -8.96 -7.77
CA ILE A 99 -9.04 -8.87 -7.52
C ILE A 99 -9.72 -8.01 -8.60
N ALA A 100 -9.10 -6.89 -8.98
CA ALA A 100 -9.59 -6.03 -10.04
C ALA A 100 -9.60 -6.73 -11.41
N SER A 101 -8.65 -7.65 -11.67
CA SER A 101 -8.59 -8.40 -12.93
C SER A 101 -9.76 -9.36 -13.13
N PHE A 102 -10.30 -9.92 -12.03
CA PHE A 102 -11.47 -10.80 -12.06
C PHE A 102 -12.81 -10.05 -12.12
N ARG A 103 -12.81 -8.73 -11.95
CA ARG A 103 -14.04 -7.94 -11.99
C ARG A 103 -14.58 -7.91 -13.44
N ALA A 104 -15.73 -8.56 -13.66
CA ALA A 104 -16.36 -8.69 -14.99
C ALA A 104 -16.68 -7.35 -15.68
N ASN A 105 -16.68 -6.25 -14.92
CA ASN A 105 -17.01 -4.90 -15.36
C ASN A 105 -15.79 -4.09 -15.84
N LYS A 106 -14.80 -4.74 -16.48
CA LYS A 106 -13.74 -4.01 -17.18
C LYS A 106 -14.34 -3.39 -18.43
N SER A 107 -14.45 -2.07 -18.45
CA SER A 107 -14.84 -1.26 -19.62
C SER A 107 -13.93 -1.43 -20.86
N LEU A 108 -12.88 -2.27 -20.74
CA LEU A 108 -11.95 -2.66 -21.80
C LEU A 108 -12.31 -4.01 -22.47
N ARG A 109 -13.41 -4.68 -22.09
CA ARG A 109 -14.07 -5.67 -22.96
C ARG A 109 -14.97 -4.90 -23.94
N ARG A 110 -14.37 -4.39 -25.01
CA ARG A 110 -15.06 -4.19 -26.28
C ARG A 110 -14.32 -5.00 -27.33
#